data_AF-K0IN73-F1
#
_entry.id   AF-K0IN73-F1
#
_cell.length_a   1.000
_cell.length_b   1.000
_cell.length_c   1.000
_cell.angle_alpha   90.00
_cell.angle_beta   90.00
_cell.angle_gamma   90.00
#
_symmetry.space_group_name_H-M   'P 1'
#
loop_
_entity.id
_entity.type
_entity.pdbx_description
1 polymer ?
#
loop_
_entity_poly.entity_id
_entity_poly.type
_entity_poly.pdbx_seq_one_letter_code
_entity_poly.pdbx_strand_id
1 'polypeptide(L)'
;MISINTSDLEREYIGILERDLYDVGQVEKDPLGNAIYLFFISRNKIKTSITENLIDWANSYVHTVLGQHKLSRFQDKDVTSAILCYYSLKQLDCLKVVVDVKLIDSLLDRYCSRDRYFDEFTHSCIILFSLYDIKEGITSYQKVLASILKAVNSPEVMNDPKNLVFSAILLDATQDVQLLKNLLHITLGHINEKSIPYNDSIYYAWLVWQYKELFEKNALTRVRGYVREVIEGLRWSLIEKEELEEIESIYGREEGPMVLSKIQISVSLDLVSSYNKEPGILNKLDHTVILADLRVDAVKQKINETKKTVSLLGDASVLLQSAEKKILDAETKLAEDPDACLDLLGEAMESLCRTYLTQRKIPFKALSGLELHDSVIKDWKEKSSLPWTDLKYQTGLRHILRVWALKKHEAYSTNLLEEAYFILLGWRGCFEIIRMIKETNPVS
;
A
#
# COMPACT_ATOMS: atom_id res chain seq x y z
N MET A 1 -8.72 -12.43 -5.13
CA MET A 1 -8.02 -11.30 -4.49
C MET A 1 -6.57 -11.36 -4.92
N ILE A 2 -6.14 -10.38 -5.72
CA ILE A 2 -4.79 -10.28 -6.26
C ILE A 2 -3.92 -9.72 -5.12
N SER A 3 -2.90 -10.46 -4.67
CA SER A 3 -1.94 -9.93 -3.70
C SER A 3 -1.21 -8.77 -4.36
N ILE A 4 -1.26 -7.59 -3.75
CA ILE A 4 -0.66 -6.39 -4.34
C ILE A 4 0.84 -6.42 -4.09
N ASN A 5 1.60 -6.39 -5.17
CA ASN A 5 3.02 -6.07 -5.10
C ASN A 5 3.13 -4.55 -4.94
N THR A 6 3.25 -4.08 -3.71
CA THR A 6 3.40 -2.64 -3.39
C THR A 6 4.64 -2.02 -4.05
N SER A 7 5.63 -2.84 -4.45
CA SER A 7 6.79 -2.40 -5.25
C SER A 7 6.45 -2.13 -6.72
N ASP A 8 5.40 -2.73 -7.26
CA ASP A 8 4.90 -2.40 -8.60
C ASP A 8 4.08 -1.10 -8.56
N LEU A 9 3.26 -0.93 -7.52
CA LEU A 9 2.52 0.32 -7.28
C LEU A 9 3.45 1.53 -7.10
N GLU A 10 4.55 1.37 -6.36
CA GLU A 10 5.58 2.42 -6.23
C GLU A 10 6.18 2.80 -7.61
N ARG A 11 6.46 1.80 -8.46
CA ARG A 11 6.95 2.02 -9.82
C ARG A 11 5.92 2.72 -10.71
N GLU A 12 4.64 2.39 -10.60
CA GLU A 12 3.56 3.06 -11.33
C GLU A 12 3.46 4.55 -10.95
N TYR A 13 3.53 4.88 -9.66
CA TYR A 13 3.53 6.28 -9.21
C TYR A 13 4.79 7.05 -9.65
N ILE A 14 5.95 6.39 -9.65
CA ILE A 14 7.16 6.98 -10.24
C ILE A 14 6.93 7.27 -11.73
N GLY A 15 6.38 6.33 -12.50
CA GLY A 15 6.07 6.55 -13.92
C GLY A 15 5.09 7.70 -14.18
N ILE A 16 4.09 7.90 -13.31
CA ILE A 16 3.20 9.06 -13.35
C ILE A 16 3.96 10.36 -13.14
N LEU A 17 4.81 10.39 -12.13
CA LEU A 17 5.64 11.55 -11.81
C LEU A 17 6.59 11.88 -12.96
N GLU A 18 7.19 10.86 -13.58
CA GLU A 18 8.06 11.01 -14.75
C GLU A 18 7.30 11.61 -15.94
N ARG A 19 6.09 11.11 -16.23
CA ARG A 19 5.22 11.67 -17.28
C ARG A 19 4.86 13.13 -17.00
N ASP A 20 4.45 13.44 -15.77
CA ASP A 20 4.00 14.78 -15.38
C ASP A 20 5.15 15.80 -15.38
N LEU A 21 6.39 15.33 -15.29
CA LEU A 21 7.60 16.15 -15.27
C LEU A 21 8.38 16.15 -16.59
N TYR A 22 7.96 15.39 -17.60
CA TYR A 22 8.64 15.26 -18.89
C TYR A 22 8.89 16.62 -19.59
N ASP A 23 7.97 17.59 -19.42
CA ASP A 23 8.03 18.93 -20.04
C ASP A 23 8.21 20.08 -19.03
N VAL A 24 8.84 19.84 -17.88
CA VAL A 24 9.12 20.91 -16.89
C VAL A 24 10.08 21.93 -17.51
N GLY A 25 9.53 23.01 -18.05
CA GLY A 25 10.30 24.10 -18.68
C GLY A 25 9.61 24.78 -19.87
N GLN A 26 8.59 24.18 -20.49
CA GLN A 26 7.97 24.75 -21.71
C GLN A 26 6.75 25.64 -21.46
N VAL A 27 5.87 25.30 -20.51
CA VAL A 27 4.73 26.13 -20.06
C VAL A 27 4.42 25.82 -18.60
N GLU A 28 4.62 26.79 -17.71
CA GLU A 28 4.48 26.59 -16.27
C GLU A 28 3.00 26.60 -15.85
N LYS A 29 2.39 25.41 -15.74
CA LYS A 29 0.96 25.27 -15.42
C LYS A 29 0.66 25.13 -13.91
N ASP A 30 1.60 24.60 -13.13
CA ASP A 30 1.42 24.34 -11.69
C ASP A 30 2.76 24.30 -10.91
N PRO A 31 3.32 25.46 -10.54
CA PRO A 31 4.60 25.53 -9.82
C PRO A 31 4.51 24.96 -8.40
N LEU A 32 3.37 25.08 -7.73
CA LEU A 32 3.17 24.53 -6.39
C LEU A 32 3.17 23.00 -6.41
N GLY A 33 2.48 22.37 -7.36
CA GLY A 33 2.53 20.93 -7.49
C GLY A 33 3.93 20.39 -7.82
N ASN A 34 4.73 21.10 -8.61
CA ASN A 34 6.14 20.75 -8.87
C ASN A 34 7.01 20.87 -7.61
N ALA A 35 6.83 21.93 -6.83
CA ALA A 35 7.52 22.09 -5.55
C ALA A 35 7.16 20.97 -4.56
N ILE A 36 5.90 20.54 -4.54
CA ILE A 36 5.43 19.43 -3.71
C ILE A 36 6.03 18.09 -4.18
N TYR A 37 6.14 17.85 -5.49
CA TYR A 37 6.90 16.70 -6.00
C TYR A 37 8.34 16.72 -5.50
N LEU A 38 9.05 17.84 -5.64
CA LEU A 38 10.44 17.93 -5.18
C LEU A 38 10.55 17.62 -3.68
N PHE A 39 9.66 18.19 -2.86
CA PHE A 39 9.60 17.95 -1.43
C PHE A 39 9.42 16.45 -1.09
N PHE A 40 8.44 15.76 -1.68
CA PHE A 40 8.21 14.34 -1.35
C PHE A 40 9.24 13.40 -1.99
N ILE A 41 9.75 13.69 -3.19
CA ILE A 41 10.85 12.94 -3.81
C ILE A 41 12.09 13.00 -2.92
N SER A 42 12.44 14.20 -2.44
CA SER A 42 13.61 14.43 -1.57
C SER A 42 13.47 13.68 -0.25
N ARG A 43 12.29 13.74 0.38
CA ARG A 43 11.97 12.98 1.60
C ARG A 43 12.15 11.47 1.42
N ASN A 44 11.77 10.93 0.25
CA ASN A 44 11.90 9.51 -0.05
C ASN A 44 13.28 9.07 -0.56
N LYS A 45 14.17 10.01 -0.88
CA LYS A 45 15.47 9.78 -1.54
C LYS A 45 15.34 9.11 -2.90
N ILE A 46 14.27 9.40 -3.64
CA ILE A 46 14.05 8.86 -4.99
C ILE A 46 14.96 9.59 -5.97
N LYS A 47 15.84 8.84 -6.66
CA LYS A 47 16.75 9.38 -7.68
C LYS A 47 16.35 8.86 -9.05
N THR A 48 15.89 9.77 -9.91
CA THR A 48 15.62 9.53 -11.33
C THR A 48 16.29 10.64 -12.15
N SER A 49 16.44 10.45 -13.46
CA SER A 49 16.92 11.51 -14.37
C SER A 49 16.02 12.75 -14.32
N ILE A 50 14.74 12.57 -14.01
CA ILE A 50 13.75 13.64 -13.94
C ILE A 50 13.88 14.44 -12.64
N THR A 51 14.35 13.81 -11.55
CA THR A 51 14.69 14.53 -10.31
C THR A 51 15.73 15.61 -10.55
N GLU A 52 16.73 15.37 -11.41
CA GLU A 52 17.77 16.35 -11.74
C GLU A 52 17.20 17.56 -12.49
N ASN A 53 16.35 17.31 -13.49
CA ASN A 53 15.64 18.37 -14.21
C ASN A 53 14.77 19.22 -13.26
N LEU A 54 14.08 18.57 -12.32
CA LEU A 54 13.27 19.27 -11.33
C LEU A 54 14.12 20.11 -10.36
N ILE A 55 15.32 19.65 -9.99
CA ILE A 55 16.27 20.40 -9.17
C ILE A 55 16.78 21.64 -9.92
N ASP A 56 17.11 21.52 -11.20
CA ASP A 56 17.57 22.65 -12.01
C ASP A 56 16.45 23.67 -12.25
N TRP A 57 15.23 23.19 -12.54
CA TRP A 57 14.04 24.05 -12.57
C TRP A 57 13.83 24.78 -11.25
N ALA A 58 13.87 24.06 -10.12
CA ALA A 58 13.64 24.64 -8.80
C ALA A 58 14.68 25.71 -8.44
N ASN A 59 15.96 25.51 -8.80
CA ASN A 59 16.99 26.52 -8.62
C ASN A 59 16.70 27.78 -9.46
N SER A 60 16.36 27.61 -10.74
CA SER A 60 15.97 28.73 -11.62
C SER A 60 14.74 29.47 -11.08
N TYR A 61 13.76 28.72 -10.58
CA TYR A 61 12.50 29.23 -10.07
C TYR A 61 12.68 30.00 -8.76
N VAL A 62 13.46 29.46 -7.80
CA VAL A 62 13.85 30.15 -6.56
C VAL A 62 14.58 31.46 -6.88
N HIS A 63 15.51 31.45 -7.84
CA HIS A 63 16.19 32.68 -8.25
C HIS A 63 15.23 33.71 -8.83
N THR A 64 14.26 33.28 -9.63
CA THR A 64 13.27 34.17 -10.26
C THR A 64 12.34 34.80 -9.23
N VAL A 65 11.77 33.99 -8.33
CA VAL A 65 10.75 34.43 -7.38
C VAL A 65 11.38 35.11 -6.15
N LEU A 66 12.35 34.46 -5.48
CA LEU A 66 12.93 34.98 -4.23
C LEU A 66 14.16 35.86 -4.47
N GLY A 67 14.92 35.62 -5.55
CA GLY A 67 16.08 36.45 -5.90
C GLY A 67 15.69 37.71 -6.67
N GLN A 68 14.96 37.55 -7.78
CA GLN A 68 14.61 38.64 -8.69
C GLN A 68 13.24 39.27 -8.40
N HIS A 69 12.44 38.71 -7.50
CA HIS A 69 11.09 39.21 -7.15
C HIS A 69 10.13 39.30 -8.33
N LYS A 70 10.31 38.42 -9.32
CA LYS A 70 9.43 38.34 -10.49
C LYS A 70 8.29 37.37 -10.18
N LEU A 71 7.14 37.94 -9.83
CA LEU A 71 5.92 37.18 -9.56
C LEU A 71 4.98 37.22 -10.77
N SER A 72 4.26 36.12 -10.98
CA SER A 72 3.13 36.05 -11.90
C SER A 72 1.87 36.66 -11.26
N ARG A 73 0.72 36.46 -11.92
CA ARG A 73 -0.59 36.83 -11.36
C ARG A 73 -1.02 35.95 -10.17
N PHE A 74 -0.43 34.77 -10.00
CA PHE A 74 -0.74 33.81 -8.93
C PHE A 74 0.34 33.86 -7.84
N GLN A 75 0.43 35.01 -7.18
CA GLN A 75 1.49 35.33 -6.23
C GLN A 75 1.55 34.37 -5.05
N ASP A 76 0.39 33.90 -4.58
CA ASP A 76 0.23 32.89 -3.54
C ASP A 76 0.96 31.60 -3.89
N LYS A 77 0.72 31.07 -5.09
CA LYS A 77 1.38 29.87 -5.60
C LYS A 77 2.86 30.10 -5.82
N ASP A 78 3.25 31.25 -6.38
CA ASP A 78 4.64 31.54 -6.69
C ASP A 78 5.50 31.60 -5.45
N VAL A 79 5.07 32.37 -4.45
CA VAL A 79 5.82 32.55 -3.20
C VAL A 79 5.85 31.25 -2.40
N THR A 80 4.72 30.55 -2.26
CA THR A 80 4.65 29.29 -1.52
C THR A 80 5.53 28.22 -2.16
N SER A 81 5.45 28.06 -3.48
CA SER A 81 6.25 27.08 -4.23
C SER A 81 7.75 27.39 -4.18
N ALA A 82 8.14 28.65 -4.34
CA ALA A 82 9.55 29.04 -4.29
C ALA A 82 10.15 28.85 -2.88
N ILE A 83 9.41 29.17 -1.82
CA ILE A 83 9.85 28.92 -0.43
C ILE A 83 10.01 27.41 -0.18
N LEU A 84 9.07 26.58 -0.64
CA LEU A 84 9.15 25.12 -0.50
C LEU A 84 10.31 24.53 -1.32
N CYS A 85 10.55 25.04 -2.54
CA CYS A 85 11.71 24.67 -3.36
C CYS A 85 13.02 25.05 -2.67
N TYR A 86 13.12 26.27 -2.14
CA TYR A 86 14.30 26.73 -1.39
C TYR A 86 14.60 25.79 -0.22
N TYR A 87 13.59 25.44 0.58
CA TYR A 87 13.71 24.50 1.67
C TYR A 87 14.19 23.12 1.18
N SER A 88 13.54 22.56 0.15
CA SER A 88 13.83 21.21 -0.35
C SER A 88 15.23 21.11 -0.97
N LEU A 89 15.66 22.12 -1.72
CA LEU A 89 17.02 22.21 -2.28
C LEU A 89 18.08 22.33 -1.19
N LYS A 90 17.79 23.07 -0.11
CA LYS A 90 18.68 23.19 1.05
C LYS A 90 18.82 21.84 1.77
N GLN A 91 17.72 21.12 1.98
CA GLN A 91 17.74 19.78 2.60
C GLN A 91 18.50 18.75 1.75
N LEU A 92 18.49 18.90 0.43
CA LEU A 92 19.24 18.06 -0.51
C LEU A 92 20.70 18.48 -0.72
N ASP A 93 21.16 19.58 -0.11
CA ASP A 93 22.47 20.19 -0.35
C ASP A 93 22.74 20.49 -1.85
N CYS A 94 21.70 20.93 -2.57
CA CYS A 94 21.76 21.25 -4.00
C CYS A 94 21.24 22.65 -4.34
N LEU A 95 21.10 23.51 -3.33
CA LEU A 95 20.76 24.92 -3.49
C LEU A 95 21.95 25.69 -4.08
N LYS A 96 21.80 26.17 -5.32
CA LYS A 96 22.83 26.94 -6.06
C LYS A 96 22.64 28.45 -5.94
N VAL A 97 21.52 28.89 -5.37
CA VAL A 97 21.09 30.30 -5.34
C VAL A 97 21.25 30.89 -3.95
N VAL A 98 21.85 32.07 -3.86
CA VAL A 98 21.90 32.86 -2.63
C VAL A 98 20.59 33.65 -2.51
N VAL A 99 19.87 33.46 -1.41
CA VAL A 99 18.63 34.17 -1.10
C VAL A 99 18.82 34.98 0.16
N ASP A 100 18.50 36.28 0.11
CA ASP A 100 18.52 37.17 1.27
C ASP A 100 17.23 36.98 2.08
N VAL A 101 17.38 36.57 3.35
CA VAL A 101 16.25 36.37 4.27
C VAL A 101 15.43 37.65 4.46
N LYS A 102 16.07 38.83 4.42
CA LYS A 102 15.36 40.11 4.54
C LYS A 102 14.38 40.35 3.39
N LEU A 103 14.72 39.85 2.20
CA LEU A 103 13.84 39.94 1.04
C LEU A 103 12.63 39.02 1.19
N ILE A 104 12.84 37.79 1.70
CA ILE A 104 11.75 36.88 2.05
C ILE A 104 10.81 37.52 3.09
N ASP A 105 11.37 38.10 4.17
CA ASP A 105 10.56 38.77 5.21
C ASP A 105 9.69 39.89 4.62
N SER A 106 10.29 40.78 3.82
CA SER A 106 9.57 41.88 3.16
C SER A 106 8.50 41.42 2.17
N LEU A 107 8.68 40.25 1.58
CA LEU A 107 7.71 39.63 0.67
C LEU A 107 6.52 39.10 1.46
N LEU A 108 6.78 38.35 2.53
CA LEU A 108 5.75 37.72 3.36
C LEU A 108 4.92 38.72 4.14
N ASP A 109 5.53 39.80 4.65
CA ASP A 109 4.82 40.85 5.37
C ASP A 109 3.73 41.53 4.51
N ARG A 110 3.91 41.60 3.18
CA ARG A 110 2.90 42.11 2.25
C ARG A 110 1.68 41.19 2.10
N TYR A 111 1.87 39.91 2.33
CA TYR A 111 0.84 38.88 2.13
C TYR A 111 0.36 38.24 3.44
N CYS A 112 0.81 38.76 4.58
CA CYS A 112 0.32 38.37 5.89
C CYS A 112 -0.96 39.16 6.20
N SER A 113 -2.10 38.50 6.15
CA SER A 113 -3.40 39.08 6.51
C SER A 113 -4.17 38.13 7.41
N ARG A 114 -4.89 38.66 8.41
CA ARG A 114 -5.63 37.85 9.41
C ARG A 114 -4.75 36.77 10.08
N ASP A 115 -3.49 37.08 10.29
CA ASP A 115 -2.50 36.20 10.93
C ASP A 115 -2.29 34.88 10.16
N ARG A 116 -2.46 34.93 8.84
CA ARG A 116 -2.17 33.85 7.88
C ARG A 116 -1.46 34.42 6.66
N TYR A 117 -0.64 33.61 6.00
CA TYR A 117 -0.10 33.96 4.70
C TYR A 117 -1.17 33.72 3.63
N PHE A 118 -1.42 34.71 2.78
CA PHE A 118 -2.43 34.68 1.72
C PHE A 118 -3.87 34.34 2.19
N ASP A 119 -4.16 34.47 3.48
CA ASP A 119 -5.41 34.02 4.13
C ASP A 119 -5.72 32.51 3.90
N GLU A 120 -4.69 31.71 3.57
CA GLU A 120 -4.84 30.30 3.18
C GLU A 120 -4.06 29.40 4.17
N PHE A 121 -4.74 28.37 4.68
CA PHE A 121 -4.22 27.55 5.76
C PHE A 121 -3.10 26.61 5.27
N THR A 122 -3.29 25.93 4.13
CA THR A 122 -2.28 25.02 3.57
C THR A 122 -0.99 25.77 3.23
N HIS A 123 -1.07 26.90 2.54
CA HIS A 123 0.07 27.76 2.20
C HIS A 123 0.77 28.24 3.46
N SER A 124 0.01 28.64 4.49
CA SER A 124 0.58 29.04 5.76
C SER A 124 1.38 27.91 6.42
N CYS A 125 0.84 26.68 6.46
CA CYS A 125 1.58 25.52 6.95
C CYS A 125 2.87 25.27 6.13
N ILE A 126 2.77 25.30 4.79
CA ILE A 126 3.90 25.07 3.89
C ILE A 126 5.02 26.09 4.13
N ILE A 127 4.67 27.37 4.16
CA ILE A 127 5.63 28.46 4.38
C ILE A 127 6.27 28.33 5.77
N LEU A 128 5.48 28.08 6.83
CA LEU A 128 5.99 27.98 8.19
C LEU A 128 7.02 26.84 8.34
N PHE A 129 6.69 25.61 7.93
CA PHE A 129 7.66 24.52 8.09
C PHE A 129 8.92 24.72 7.23
N SER A 130 8.75 25.32 6.03
CA SER A 130 9.86 25.58 5.10
C SER A 130 10.83 26.64 5.63
N LEU A 131 10.36 27.56 6.47
CA LEU A 131 11.16 28.64 7.05
C LEU A 131 11.64 28.35 8.47
N TYR A 132 11.38 27.15 9.01
CA TYR A 132 11.68 26.82 10.41
C TYR A 132 13.13 27.12 10.81
N ASP A 133 14.10 26.83 9.95
CA ASP A 133 15.53 27.07 10.18
C ASP A 133 15.90 28.56 10.25
N ILE A 134 15.11 29.42 9.60
CA ILE A 134 15.37 30.87 9.48
C ILE A 134 14.29 31.72 10.13
N LYS A 135 13.47 31.10 11.00
CA LYS A 135 12.31 31.71 11.65
C LYS A 135 12.60 33.01 12.40
N GLU A 136 13.79 33.15 12.97
CA GLU A 136 14.20 34.38 13.69
C GLU A 136 14.40 35.58 12.76
N GLY A 137 14.59 35.33 11.45
CA GLY A 137 14.70 36.37 10.43
C GLY A 137 13.37 36.79 9.81
N ILE A 138 12.24 36.21 10.24
CA ILE A 138 10.92 36.45 9.66
C ILE A 138 9.98 37.04 10.73
N THR A 139 9.64 38.31 10.58
CA THR A 139 8.91 39.12 11.56
C THR A 139 7.52 38.55 11.87
N SER A 140 6.79 38.11 10.86
CA SER A 140 5.43 37.58 10.99
C SER A 140 5.35 36.11 11.43
N TYR A 141 6.49 35.40 11.51
CA TYR A 141 6.52 33.94 11.72
C TYR A 141 5.77 33.48 12.96
N GLN A 142 6.12 34.03 14.13
CA GLN A 142 5.55 33.59 15.41
C GLN A 142 4.05 33.88 15.51
N LYS A 143 3.62 35.01 14.95
CA LYS A 143 2.21 35.42 14.92
C LYS A 143 1.39 34.44 14.08
N VAL A 144 1.87 34.13 12.87
CA VAL A 144 1.20 33.20 11.96
C VAL A 144 1.22 31.77 12.52
N LEU A 145 2.35 31.32 13.08
CA LEU A 145 2.43 30.01 13.74
C LEU A 145 1.39 29.90 14.87
N ALA A 146 1.31 30.87 15.77
CA ALA A 146 0.34 30.84 16.86
C ALA A 146 -1.12 30.81 16.37
N SER A 147 -1.43 31.47 15.26
CA SER A 147 -2.75 31.43 14.62
C SER A 147 -3.05 30.03 14.05
N ILE A 148 -2.09 29.44 13.33
CA ILE A 148 -2.23 28.10 12.75
C ILE A 148 -2.40 27.04 13.85
N LEU A 149 -1.55 27.04 14.88
CA LEU A 149 -1.61 26.05 15.97
C LEU A 149 -2.96 26.08 16.71
N LYS A 150 -3.59 27.26 16.86
CA LYS A 150 -4.94 27.38 17.42
C LYS A 150 -6.03 26.77 16.53
N ALA A 151 -5.82 26.78 15.22
CA ALA A 151 -6.79 26.33 14.22
C ALA A 151 -6.62 24.87 13.77
N VAL A 152 -5.46 24.23 14.02
CA VAL A 152 -5.13 22.86 13.55
C VAL A 152 -6.24 21.83 13.83
N ASN A 153 -6.91 21.91 14.99
CA ASN A 153 -7.96 20.95 15.36
C ASN A 153 -9.39 21.44 15.04
N SER A 154 -9.53 22.54 14.30
CA SER A 154 -10.84 23.08 13.95
C SER A 154 -11.53 22.23 12.86
N PRO A 155 -12.86 22.08 12.88
CA PRO A 155 -13.58 21.35 11.83
C PRO A 155 -13.33 21.89 10.42
N GLU A 156 -13.13 23.20 10.28
CA GLU A 156 -12.83 23.86 9.01
C GLU A 156 -11.53 23.34 8.38
N VAL A 157 -10.50 23.12 9.21
CA VAL A 157 -9.22 22.58 8.76
C VAL A 157 -9.36 21.11 8.39
N MET A 158 -10.15 20.35 9.13
CA MET A 158 -10.39 18.92 8.88
C MET A 158 -11.21 18.65 7.60
N ASN A 159 -11.95 19.65 7.09
CA ASN A 159 -12.75 19.53 5.86
C ASN A 159 -11.90 19.47 4.57
N ASP A 160 -10.67 20.00 4.58
CA ASP A 160 -9.71 19.76 3.51
C ASP A 160 -8.62 18.80 4.02
N PRO A 161 -8.62 17.54 3.57
CA PRO A 161 -7.72 16.51 4.08
C PRO A 161 -6.25 16.79 3.80
N LYS A 162 -5.92 17.68 2.84
CA LYS A 162 -4.52 18.11 2.59
C LYS A 162 -3.96 18.88 3.77
N ASN A 163 -4.81 19.61 4.50
CA ASN A 163 -4.41 20.32 5.70
C ASN A 163 -3.88 19.35 6.76
N LEU A 164 -4.36 18.10 6.82
CA LEU A 164 -3.88 17.09 7.76
C LEU A 164 -2.39 16.80 7.54
N VAL A 165 -2.00 16.62 6.27
CA VAL A 165 -0.62 16.32 5.88
C VAL A 165 0.29 17.49 6.24
N PHE A 166 -0.05 18.70 5.79
CA PHE A 166 0.82 19.86 6.01
C PHE A 166 0.81 20.36 7.44
N SER A 167 -0.30 20.18 8.19
CA SER A 167 -0.31 20.42 9.63
C SER A 167 0.64 19.46 10.34
N ALA A 168 0.57 18.15 10.03
CA ALA A 168 1.43 17.19 10.69
C ALA A 168 2.92 17.42 10.40
N ILE A 169 3.27 17.77 9.16
CA ILE A 169 4.64 18.16 8.78
C ILE A 169 5.08 19.41 9.57
N LEU A 170 4.21 20.41 9.70
CA LEU A 170 4.51 21.60 10.50
C LEU A 170 4.73 21.25 11.98
N LEU A 171 3.85 20.47 12.58
CA LEU A 171 3.93 20.08 13.99
C LEU A 171 5.20 19.27 14.28
N ASP A 172 5.58 18.37 13.36
CA ASP A 172 6.82 17.61 13.42
C ASP A 172 8.05 18.52 13.33
N ALA A 173 8.05 19.46 12.37
CA ALA A 173 9.12 20.45 12.23
C ALA A 173 9.26 21.34 13.48
N THR A 174 8.14 21.73 14.11
CA THR A 174 8.14 22.52 15.34
C THR A 174 8.26 21.69 16.61
N GLN A 175 8.35 20.36 16.50
CA GLN A 175 8.43 19.41 17.62
C GLN A 175 7.25 19.51 18.62
N ASP A 176 6.06 19.90 18.15
CA ASP A 176 4.84 19.94 18.97
C ASP A 176 4.16 18.57 19.02
N VAL A 177 4.79 17.66 19.77
CA VAL A 177 4.34 16.27 19.91
C VAL A 177 2.94 16.17 20.50
N GLN A 178 2.55 17.09 21.39
CA GLN A 178 1.25 17.02 22.05
C GLN A 178 0.12 17.37 21.07
N LEU A 179 0.28 18.43 20.28
CA LEU A 179 -0.71 18.80 19.29
C LEU A 179 -0.78 17.77 18.16
N LEU A 180 0.36 17.17 17.78
CA LEU A 180 0.41 16.07 16.81
C LEU A 180 -0.34 14.83 17.30
N LYS A 181 -0.18 14.45 18.58
CA LYS A 181 -0.96 13.35 19.20
C LYS A 181 -2.45 13.64 19.20
N ASN A 182 -2.85 14.88 19.45
CA ASN A 182 -4.26 15.27 19.38
C ASN A 182 -4.82 15.14 17.96
N LEU A 183 -4.08 15.61 16.95
CA LEU A 183 -4.45 15.47 15.54
C LEU A 183 -4.59 13.99 15.15
N LEU A 184 -3.64 13.14 15.56
CA LEU A 184 -3.69 11.69 15.35
C LEU A 184 -4.90 11.03 16.03
N HIS A 185 -5.26 11.48 17.24
CA HIS A 185 -6.42 10.98 17.96
C HIS A 185 -7.74 11.30 17.25
N ILE A 186 -7.90 12.55 16.79
CA ILE A 186 -9.08 12.98 16.00
C ILE A 186 -9.16 12.18 14.71
N THR A 187 -8.04 12.03 14.01
CA THR A 187 -7.92 11.25 12.76
C THR A 187 -8.33 9.79 12.97
N LEU A 188 -7.86 9.15 14.05
CA LEU A 188 -8.30 7.80 14.42
C LEU A 188 -9.80 7.72 14.73
N GLY A 189 -10.38 8.75 15.35
CA GLY A 189 -11.82 8.86 15.56
C GLY A 189 -12.59 8.72 14.25
N HIS A 190 -12.25 9.54 13.24
CA HIS A 190 -12.85 9.48 11.91
C HIS A 190 -12.66 8.14 11.20
N ILE A 191 -11.48 7.52 11.33
CA ILE A 191 -11.21 6.17 10.79
C ILE A 191 -12.15 5.14 11.44
N ASN A 192 -12.30 5.19 12.77
CA ASN A 192 -13.15 4.24 13.49
C ASN A 192 -14.65 4.43 13.17
N GLU A 193 -15.08 5.66 12.95
CA GLU A 193 -16.46 6.00 12.57
C GLU A 193 -16.76 5.69 11.10
N LYS A 194 -15.73 5.35 10.29
CA LYS A 194 -15.83 5.15 8.83
C LYS A 194 -16.46 6.35 8.12
N SER A 195 -16.17 7.56 8.62
CA SER A 195 -16.76 8.80 8.11
C SER A 195 -15.93 9.45 7.00
N ILE A 196 -14.84 8.82 6.57
CA ILE A 196 -13.86 9.42 5.65
C ILE A 196 -14.25 9.08 4.21
N PRO A 197 -14.43 10.08 3.32
CA PRO A 197 -14.65 9.84 1.91
C PRO A 197 -13.49 9.06 1.27
N TYR A 198 -13.80 8.22 0.28
CA TYR A 198 -12.79 7.39 -0.40
C TYR A 198 -11.61 8.22 -0.95
N ASN A 199 -11.90 9.35 -1.60
CA ASN A 199 -10.88 10.22 -2.20
C ASN A 199 -9.94 10.87 -1.17
N ASP A 200 -10.39 10.98 0.08
CA ASP A 200 -9.65 11.65 1.17
C ASP A 200 -8.86 10.64 2.02
N SER A 201 -9.24 9.36 1.94
CA SER A 201 -8.70 8.26 2.74
C SER A 201 -7.17 8.19 2.74
N ILE A 202 -6.55 8.58 1.62
CA ILE A 202 -5.10 8.61 1.43
C ILE A 202 -4.38 9.57 2.37
N TYR A 203 -4.95 10.75 2.62
CA TYR A 203 -4.33 11.75 3.49
C TYR A 203 -4.40 11.31 4.96
N TYR A 204 -5.52 10.72 5.36
CA TYR A 204 -5.69 10.12 6.68
C TYR A 204 -4.74 8.94 6.88
N ALA A 205 -4.65 8.04 5.87
CA ALA A 205 -3.75 6.89 5.90
C ALA A 205 -2.29 7.33 6.01
N TRP A 206 -1.88 8.32 5.23
CA TRP A 206 -0.56 8.92 5.31
C TRP A 206 -0.26 9.42 6.72
N LEU A 207 -1.14 10.23 7.30
CA LEU A 207 -0.95 10.81 8.63
C LEU A 207 -0.73 9.73 9.70
N VAL A 208 -1.64 8.75 9.79
CA VAL A 208 -1.53 7.71 10.82
C VAL A 208 -0.34 6.77 10.58
N TRP A 209 0.09 6.60 9.33
CA TRP A 209 1.23 5.75 8.99
C TRP A 209 2.58 6.39 9.31
N GLN A 210 2.76 7.66 8.94
CA GLN A 210 4.02 8.38 9.15
C GLN A 210 4.36 8.51 10.62
N TYR A 211 3.34 8.73 11.46
CA TYR A 211 3.51 8.94 12.90
C TYR A 211 3.04 7.75 13.74
N LYS A 212 3.05 6.54 13.15
CA LYS A 212 2.56 5.32 13.78
C LYS A 212 3.24 4.98 15.12
N GLU A 213 4.47 5.44 15.31
CA GLU A 213 5.25 5.25 16.53
C GLU A 213 4.67 5.98 17.74
N LEU A 214 3.80 6.98 17.51
CA LEU A 214 3.13 7.73 18.57
C LEU A 214 1.87 7.02 19.10
N PHE A 215 1.46 5.91 18.49
CA PHE A 215 0.31 5.13 18.94
C PHE A 215 0.66 4.03 19.94
N GLU A 216 -0.31 3.71 20.78
CA GLU A 216 -0.27 2.49 21.59
C GLU A 216 -0.39 1.24 20.69
N LYS A 217 0.18 0.10 21.15
CA LYS A 217 0.18 -1.17 20.40
C LYS A 217 -1.21 -1.59 19.89
N ASN A 218 -2.26 -1.36 20.68
CA ASN A 218 -3.63 -1.73 20.34
C ASN A 218 -4.24 -0.89 19.20
N ALA A 219 -3.77 0.35 19.03
CA ALA A 219 -4.17 1.21 17.93
C ALA A 219 -3.36 0.90 16.66
N LEU A 220 -2.09 0.49 16.82
CA LEU A 220 -1.19 0.18 15.69
C LEU A 220 -1.72 -0.93 14.77
N THR A 221 -2.33 -1.99 15.33
CA THR A 221 -2.95 -3.06 14.52
C THR A 221 -4.06 -2.53 13.63
N ARG A 222 -4.87 -1.59 14.14
CA ARG A 222 -5.95 -0.96 13.37
C ARG A 222 -5.43 -0.03 12.30
N VAL A 223 -4.44 0.79 12.65
CA VAL A 223 -3.73 1.66 11.70
C VAL A 223 -3.16 0.84 10.54
N ARG A 224 -2.49 -0.27 10.82
CA ARG A 224 -1.97 -1.18 9.80
C ARG A 224 -3.06 -1.71 8.87
N GLY A 225 -4.18 -2.17 9.43
CA GLY A 225 -5.32 -2.66 8.65
C GLY A 225 -5.89 -1.61 7.71
N TYR A 226 -6.16 -0.41 8.24
CA TYR A 226 -6.70 0.71 7.46
C TYR A 226 -5.74 1.17 6.36
N VAL A 227 -4.46 1.36 6.68
CA VAL A 227 -3.44 1.81 5.71
C VAL A 227 -3.30 0.80 4.58
N ARG A 228 -3.31 -0.50 4.89
CA ARG A 228 -3.30 -1.56 3.88
C ARG A 228 -4.53 -1.45 2.96
N GLU A 229 -5.74 -1.37 3.52
CA GLU A 229 -6.97 -1.22 2.73
C GLU A 229 -6.91 -0.02 1.77
N VAL A 230 -6.37 1.12 2.24
CA VAL A 230 -6.19 2.31 1.40
C VAL A 230 -5.17 2.08 0.29
N ILE A 231 -4.00 1.51 0.59
CA ILE A 231 -2.99 1.16 -0.43
C ILE A 231 -3.56 0.18 -1.46
N GLU A 232 -4.39 -0.78 -1.02
CA GLU A 232 -5.06 -1.71 -1.92
C GLU A 232 -6.09 -1.02 -2.82
N GLY A 233 -6.78 0.00 -2.31
CA GLY A 233 -7.68 0.86 -3.07
C GLY A 233 -6.97 1.68 -4.16
N LEU A 234 -5.77 2.18 -3.89
CA LEU A 234 -5.04 3.06 -4.82
C LEU A 234 -4.85 2.43 -6.21
N ARG A 235 -4.61 1.12 -6.31
CA ARG A 235 -4.43 0.47 -7.61
C ARG A 235 -5.68 0.54 -8.50
N TRP A 236 -6.87 0.47 -7.91
CA TRP A 236 -8.12 0.61 -8.67
C TRP A 236 -8.25 2.01 -9.29
N SER A 237 -7.79 3.05 -8.57
CA SER A 237 -7.75 4.42 -9.11
C SER A 237 -6.73 4.61 -10.24
N LEU A 238 -5.77 3.68 -10.40
CA LEU A 238 -4.81 3.68 -11.50
C LEU A 238 -5.28 2.81 -12.69
N ILE A 239 -5.95 1.68 -12.41
CA ILE A 239 -6.48 0.74 -13.43
C ILE A 239 -7.63 1.36 -14.23
N GLU A 240 -8.50 2.18 -13.61
CA GLU A 240 -9.55 2.90 -14.34
C GLU A 240 -8.98 3.76 -15.49
N LYS A 241 -7.69 4.08 -15.48
CA LYS A 241 -7.02 4.86 -16.53
C LYS A 241 -6.69 4.07 -17.80
N GLU A 242 -6.43 2.76 -17.71
CA GLU A 242 -6.07 1.91 -18.86
C GLU A 242 -7.33 1.51 -19.68
N GLU A 243 -8.46 1.23 -19.02
CA GLU A 243 -9.73 0.95 -19.72
C GLU A 243 -10.34 2.22 -20.36
N LEU A 244 -9.98 3.41 -19.87
CA LEU A 244 -10.42 4.69 -20.42
C LEU A 244 -9.78 5.01 -21.79
N GLU A 245 -8.56 4.55 -22.08
CA GLU A 245 -7.93 4.75 -23.39
C GLU A 245 -8.63 3.97 -24.52
N GLU A 246 -9.20 2.79 -24.22
CA GLU A 246 -10.01 2.01 -25.17
C GLU A 246 -11.39 2.67 -25.40
N ILE A 247 -12.01 3.20 -24.34
CA ILE A 247 -13.32 3.87 -24.39
C ILE A 247 -13.23 5.25 -25.06
N GLU A 248 -12.16 6.02 -24.82
CA GLU A 248 -11.90 7.32 -25.48
C GLU A 248 -11.81 7.20 -27.01
N SER A 249 -11.33 6.06 -27.51
CA SER A 249 -11.25 5.78 -28.95
C SER A 249 -12.62 5.53 -29.60
N ILE A 250 -13.63 5.13 -28.81
CA ILE A 250 -14.95 4.71 -29.30
C ILE A 250 -16.02 5.80 -29.09
N TYR A 251 -15.98 6.55 -27.98
CA TYR A 251 -17.09 7.43 -27.58
C TYR A 251 -16.82 8.94 -27.61
N GLY A 252 -15.56 9.36 -27.82
CA GLY A 252 -15.19 10.78 -27.72
C GLY A 252 -15.22 11.29 -26.27
N ARG A 253 -14.46 12.35 -26.00
CA ARG A 253 -14.24 12.87 -24.63
C ARG A 253 -15.51 13.46 -24.03
N GLU A 254 -16.22 12.66 -23.24
CA GLU A 254 -16.93 13.16 -22.07
C GLU A 254 -15.94 13.20 -20.89
N GLU A 255 -15.91 14.33 -20.17
CA GLU A 255 -15.04 14.73 -19.06
C GLU A 255 -14.00 13.68 -18.57
N GLY A 256 -12.73 13.98 -18.85
CA GLY A 256 -11.59 13.06 -18.84
C GLY A 256 -11.28 12.32 -17.52
N PRO A 257 -10.28 11.41 -17.56
CA PRO A 257 -9.93 10.52 -16.45
C PRO A 257 -9.71 11.31 -15.16
N MET A 258 -10.07 10.72 -14.02
CA MET A 258 -9.87 11.30 -12.68
C MET A 258 -8.42 11.79 -12.54
N VAL A 259 -8.20 13.11 -12.69
CA VAL A 259 -6.86 13.71 -12.64
C VAL A 259 -6.47 13.79 -11.17
N LEU A 260 -5.72 12.80 -10.68
CA LEU A 260 -5.10 12.86 -9.36
C LEU A 260 -4.25 14.12 -9.25
N SER A 261 -4.43 14.89 -8.16
CA SER A 261 -3.61 16.08 -7.94
C SER A 261 -2.15 15.70 -7.67
N LYS A 262 -1.21 16.59 -8.01
CA LYS A 262 0.22 16.38 -7.71
C LYS A 262 0.47 16.14 -6.22
N ILE A 263 -0.34 16.74 -5.34
CA ILE A 263 -0.31 16.52 -3.90
C ILE A 263 -0.70 15.07 -3.58
N GLN A 264 -1.80 14.60 -4.13
CA GLN A 264 -2.30 13.25 -3.90
C GLN A 264 -1.31 12.19 -4.41
N ILE A 265 -0.74 12.39 -5.61
CA ILE A 265 0.32 11.54 -6.17
C ILE A 265 1.53 11.50 -5.22
N SER A 266 1.98 12.66 -4.75
CA SER A 266 3.13 12.76 -3.85
C SER A 266 2.92 12.05 -2.51
N VAL A 267 1.75 12.29 -1.90
CA VAL A 267 1.35 11.67 -0.62
C VAL A 267 1.18 10.16 -0.78
N SER A 268 0.63 9.71 -1.90
CA SER A 268 0.49 8.28 -2.22
C SER A 268 1.85 7.60 -2.35
N LEU A 269 2.75 8.21 -3.13
CA LEU A 269 4.10 7.69 -3.31
C LEU A 269 4.86 7.61 -1.98
N ASP A 270 4.80 8.65 -1.15
CA ASP A 270 5.45 8.67 0.16
C ASP A 270 4.86 7.65 1.14
N LEU A 271 3.53 7.45 1.12
CA LEU A 271 2.88 6.40 1.88
C LEU A 271 3.36 5.01 1.43
N VAL A 272 3.33 4.72 0.13
CA VAL A 272 3.72 3.41 -0.41
C VAL A 272 5.20 3.13 -0.14
N SER A 273 6.09 4.09 -0.39
CA SER A 273 7.53 3.97 -0.13
C SER A 273 7.82 3.75 1.36
N SER A 274 7.18 4.52 2.26
CA SER A 274 7.36 4.35 3.71
C SER A 274 6.77 3.04 4.24
N TYR A 275 5.68 2.56 3.64
CA TYR A 275 5.07 1.26 3.92
C TYR A 275 6.01 0.11 3.51
N ASN A 276 6.62 0.21 2.33
CA ASN A 276 7.61 -0.74 1.81
C ASN A 276 8.88 -0.80 2.69
N LYS A 277 9.31 0.33 3.24
CA LYS A 277 10.53 0.43 4.07
C LYS A 277 10.41 -0.19 5.47
N GLU A 278 9.22 -0.51 5.96
CA GLU A 278 9.06 -1.09 7.31
C GLU A 278 9.58 -2.54 7.34
N PRO A 279 10.63 -2.84 8.15
CA PRO A 279 11.17 -4.18 8.28
C PRO A 279 10.12 -5.07 8.95
N GLY A 280 9.39 -5.82 8.13
CA GLY A 280 8.26 -6.64 8.57
C GLY A 280 7.14 -6.73 7.54
N ILE A 281 7.07 -5.78 6.59
CA ILE A 281 5.97 -5.69 5.63
C ILE A 281 6.32 -6.33 4.29
N LEU A 282 7.55 -6.14 3.80
CA LEU A 282 8.01 -6.81 2.57
C LEU A 282 8.44 -8.27 2.76
N ASN A 283 8.34 -8.87 3.97
CA ASN A 283 8.74 -10.26 4.16
C ASN A 283 7.99 -11.08 5.22
N LYS A 284 7.02 -10.58 6.01
CA LYS A 284 6.53 -11.37 7.16
C LYS A 284 5.05 -11.37 7.57
N LEU A 285 4.09 -10.68 6.93
CA LEU A 285 2.73 -10.66 7.53
C LEU A 285 1.46 -10.75 6.67
N ASP A 286 1.43 -10.46 5.38
CA ASP A 286 0.12 -10.12 4.76
C ASP A 286 -0.76 -11.26 4.21
N HIS A 287 -0.38 -12.53 4.35
CA HIS A 287 -1.33 -13.63 4.09
C HIS A 287 -1.64 -14.57 5.26
N THR A 288 -0.86 -14.54 6.35
CA THR A 288 -0.90 -15.65 7.32
C THR A 288 -1.59 -15.33 8.65
N VAL A 289 -1.36 -14.15 9.24
CA VAL A 289 -1.71 -13.94 10.66
C VAL A 289 -3.20 -13.63 10.89
N ILE A 290 -3.88 -12.97 9.94
CA ILE A 290 -5.30 -12.59 10.09
C ILE A 290 -6.26 -13.73 9.69
N LEU A 291 -5.80 -14.72 8.92
CA LEU A 291 -6.57 -15.93 8.62
C LEU A 291 -6.27 -17.09 9.58
N ALA A 292 -5.12 -17.12 10.25
CA ALA A 292 -4.77 -18.21 11.16
C ALA A 292 -5.59 -18.19 12.46
N ASP A 293 -5.60 -17.12 13.25
CA ASP A 293 -6.20 -17.21 14.59
C ASP A 293 -7.73 -17.23 14.61
N LEU A 294 -8.39 -16.54 13.67
CA LEU A 294 -9.87 -16.50 13.60
C LEU A 294 -10.47 -17.60 12.73
N ARG A 295 -9.67 -18.33 11.94
CA ARG A 295 -10.17 -19.46 11.13
C ARG A 295 -9.59 -20.81 11.49
N VAL A 296 -8.50 -20.96 12.26
CA VAL A 296 -8.01 -22.29 12.64
C VAL A 296 -9.07 -23.05 13.43
N ASP A 297 -9.73 -22.44 14.41
CA ASP A 297 -10.75 -23.13 15.21
C ASP A 297 -12.07 -23.32 14.46
N ALA A 298 -12.48 -22.34 13.65
CA ALA A 298 -13.65 -22.48 12.78
C ALA A 298 -13.42 -23.51 11.66
N VAL A 299 -12.21 -23.60 11.12
CA VAL A 299 -11.77 -24.63 10.18
C VAL A 299 -11.76 -25.96 10.90
N LYS A 300 -11.07 -26.12 12.05
CA LYS A 300 -11.06 -27.34 12.89
C LYS A 300 -12.47 -27.83 13.24
N GLN A 301 -13.39 -26.92 13.54
CA GLN A 301 -14.79 -27.25 13.79
C GLN A 301 -15.46 -27.78 12.50
N LYS A 302 -15.25 -27.11 11.36
CA LYS A 302 -15.73 -27.55 10.05
C LYS A 302 -15.06 -28.85 9.58
N ILE A 303 -13.81 -29.13 9.98
CA ILE A 303 -13.10 -30.42 9.81
C ILE A 303 -13.86 -31.51 10.56
N ASN A 304 -14.18 -31.29 11.83
CA ASN A 304 -14.88 -32.26 12.67
C ASN A 304 -16.31 -32.52 12.18
N GLU A 305 -17.00 -31.49 11.68
CA GLU A 305 -18.32 -31.61 11.06
C GLU A 305 -18.26 -32.40 9.74
N THR A 306 -17.24 -32.13 8.91
CA THR A 306 -17.04 -32.81 7.61
C THR A 306 -16.59 -34.27 7.81
N LYS A 307 -15.73 -34.56 8.81
CA LYS A 307 -15.34 -35.93 9.19
C LYS A 307 -16.54 -36.80 9.55
N LYS A 308 -17.54 -36.24 10.26
CA LYS A 308 -18.81 -36.92 10.52
C LYS A 308 -19.61 -37.23 9.25
N THR A 309 -19.40 -36.48 8.17
CA THR A 309 -20.05 -36.68 6.87
C THR A 309 -19.23 -37.54 5.88
N VAL A 310 -17.96 -37.82 6.17
CA VAL A 310 -17.03 -38.57 5.29
C VAL A 310 -16.96 -40.06 5.61
N SER A 311 -17.63 -40.51 6.69
CA SER A 311 -17.80 -41.93 7.06
C SER A 311 -18.54 -42.80 6.04
N LEU A 312 -18.87 -42.27 4.86
CA LEU A 312 -19.67 -42.91 3.80
C LEU A 312 -18.88 -43.25 2.52
N LEU A 313 -17.55 -43.05 2.47
CA LEU A 313 -16.80 -43.06 1.20
C LEU A 313 -15.87 -44.28 0.91
N GLY A 314 -15.94 -45.37 1.67
CA GLY A 314 -15.22 -46.62 1.31
C GLY A 314 -13.71 -46.43 1.08
N ASP A 315 -13.14 -47.02 0.02
CA ASP A 315 -11.68 -47.01 -0.28
C ASP A 315 -11.03 -45.62 -0.43
N ALA A 316 -11.81 -44.56 -0.71
CA ALA A 316 -11.30 -43.19 -0.68
C ALA A 316 -10.83 -42.79 0.74
N SER A 317 -11.37 -43.44 1.78
CA SER A 317 -11.00 -43.25 3.18
C SER A 317 -9.52 -43.51 3.44
N VAL A 318 -8.91 -44.55 2.86
CA VAL A 318 -7.54 -44.96 3.21
C VAL A 318 -6.50 -43.98 2.66
N LEU A 319 -6.69 -43.50 1.44
CA LEU A 319 -5.78 -42.54 0.81
C LEU A 319 -5.96 -41.11 1.34
N LEU A 320 -7.20 -40.74 1.68
CA LEU A 320 -7.47 -39.49 2.41
C LEU A 320 -6.87 -39.52 3.81
N GLN A 321 -6.97 -40.64 4.54
CA GLN A 321 -6.30 -40.83 5.83
C GLN A 321 -4.78 -40.69 5.73
N SER A 322 -4.18 -41.12 4.61
CA SER A 322 -2.74 -40.93 4.38
C SER A 322 -2.34 -39.46 4.21
N ALA A 323 -3.13 -38.67 3.46
CA ALA A 323 -2.89 -37.24 3.32
C ALA A 323 -3.18 -36.48 4.62
N GLU A 324 -4.27 -36.80 5.32
CA GLU A 324 -4.60 -36.23 6.62
C GLU A 324 -3.52 -36.50 7.66
N LYS A 325 -2.99 -37.73 7.70
CA LYS A 325 -1.88 -38.08 8.60
C LYS A 325 -0.66 -37.21 8.33
N LYS A 326 -0.28 -37.01 7.06
CA LYS A 326 0.87 -36.18 6.69
C LYS A 326 0.68 -34.70 7.05
N ILE A 327 -0.54 -34.17 6.93
CA ILE A 327 -0.85 -32.80 7.35
C ILE A 327 -0.76 -32.69 8.88
N LEU A 328 -1.25 -33.69 9.63
CA LEU A 328 -1.15 -33.74 11.10
C LEU A 328 0.31 -33.91 11.59
N ASP A 329 1.09 -34.72 10.88
CA ASP A 329 2.52 -34.90 11.15
C ASP A 329 3.27 -33.57 10.90
N ALA A 330 2.87 -32.80 9.86
CA ALA A 330 3.40 -31.45 9.62
C ALA A 330 3.01 -30.46 10.72
N GLU A 331 1.77 -30.49 11.22
CA GLU A 331 1.34 -29.69 12.36
C GLU A 331 2.16 -29.96 13.63
N THR A 332 2.45 -31.23 13.88
CA THR A 332 3.23 -31.65 15.05
C THR A 332 4.68 -31.19 14.93
N LYS A 333 5.25 -31.27 13.72
CA LYS A 333 6.63 -30.88 13.45
C LYS A 333 6.86 -29.38 13.34
N LEU A 334 5.81 -28.57 13.19
CA LEU A 334 5.92 -27.12 13.04
C LEU A 334 6.82 -26.47 14.12
N ALA A 335 6.75 -26.94 15.36
CA ALA A 335 7.55 -26.41 16.46
C ALA A 335 8.95 -27.03 16.58
N GLU A 336 9.21 -28.17 15.93
CA GLU A 336 10.40 -29.01 16.12
C GLU A 336 11.34 -29.00 14.92
N ASP A 337 10.79 -29.11 13.71
CA ASP A 337 11.50 -29.16 12.44
C ASP A 337 10.65 -28.48 11.35
N PRO A 338 10.71 -27.13 11.31
CA PRO A 338 10.04 -26.29 10.33
C PRO A 338 10.25 -26.77 8.88
N ASP A 339 11.51 -27.05 8.54
CA ASP A 339 11.90 -27.44 7.19
C ASP A 339 11.20 -28.74 6.76
N ALA A 340 10.98 -29.71 7.65
CA ALA A 340 10.26 -30.94 7.32
C ALA A 340 8.76 -30.74 7.01
N CYS A 341 8.16 -29.62 7.40
CA CYS A 341 6.73 -29.37 7.21
C CYS A 341 6.36 -29.26 5.73
N LEU A 342 7.15 -28.52 4.94
CA LEU A 342 6.85 -28.34 3.51
C LEU A 342 6.96 -29.65 2.73
N ASP A 343 7.87 -30.56 3.13
CA ASP A 343 8.00 -31.87 2.51
C ASP A 343 6.78 -32.76 2.78
N LEU A 344 6.34 -32.81 4.03
CA LEU A 344 5.14 -33.54 4.41
C LEU A 344 3.88 -33.02 3.72
N LEU A 345 3.74 -31.70 3.62
CA LEU A 345 2.61 -31.06 2.94
C LEU A 345 2.65 -31.29 1.43
N GLY A 346 3.81 -31.14 0.80
CA GLY A 346 3.99 -31.42 -0.62
C GLY A 346 3.61 -32.86 -0.99
N GLU A 347 4.06 -33.82 -0.19
CA GLU A 347 3.68 -35.23 -0.35
C GLU A 347 2.18 -35.47 -0.13
N ALA A 348 1.58 -34.79 0.85
CA ALA A 348 0.14 -34.87 1.11
C ALA A 348 -0.65 -34.35 -0.10
N MET A 349 -0.25 -33.21 -0.67
CA MET A 349 -0.93 -32.59 -1.81
C MET A 349 -0.80 -33.45 -3.08
N GLU A 350 0.36 -34.06 -3.32
CA GLU A 350 0.52 -35.06 -4.39
C GLU A 350 -0.40 -36.26 -4.20
N SER A 351 -0.44 -36.82 -2.98
CA SER A 351 -1.30 -37.96 -2.64
C SER A 351 -2.78 -37.64 -2.90
N LEU A 352 -3.24 -36.45 -2.52
CA LEU A 352 -4.61 -35.98 -2.77
C LEU A 352 -4.93 -35.93 -4.26
N CYS A 353 -4.03 -35.36 -5.08
CA CYS A 353 -4.23 -35.29 -6.53
C CYS A 353 -4.28 -36.70 -7.15
N ARG A 354 -3.38 -37.61 -6.75
CA ARG A 354 -3.39 -39.02 -7.21
C ARG A 354 -4.68 -39.73 -6.82
N THR A 355 -5.18 -39.48 -5.61
CA THR A 355 -6.42 -40.07 -5.10
C THR A 355 -7.61 -39.62 -5.94
N TYR A 356 -7.73 -38.32 -6.19
CA TYR A 356 -8.75 -37.77 -7.07
C TYR A 356 -8.72 -38.43 -8.45
N LEU A 357 -7.57 -38.42 -9.11
CA LEU A 357 -7.44 -38.95 -10.47
C LEU A 357 -7.71 -40.47 -10.54
N THR A 358 -7.30 -41.23 -9.51
CA THR A 358 -7.59 -42.67 -9.40
C THR A 358 -9.08 -42.95 -9.28
N GLN A 359 -9.76 -42.24 -8.37
CA GLN A 359 -11.21 -42.36 -8.17
C GLN A 359 -11.99 -41.99 -9.43
N ARG A 360 -11.49 -41.01 -10.18
CA ARG A 360 -12.06 -40.55 -11.45
C ARG A 360 -11.66 -41.42 -12.65
N LYS A 361 -10.81 -42.45 -12.45
CA LYS A 361 -10.24 -43.31 -13.49
C LYS A 361 -9.52 -42.53 -14.61
N ILE A 362 -8.92 -41.40 -14.26
CA ILE A 362 -8.13 -40.57 -15.17
C ILE A 362 -6.70 -41.13 -15.20
N PRO A 363 -6.05 -41.31 -16.36
CA PRO A 363 -4.67 -41.78 -16.42
C PRO A 363 -3.67 -40.67 -16.06
N PHE A 364 -2.69 -40.96 -15.18
CA PHE A 364 -1.65 -40.03 -14.72
C PHE A 364 -0.30 -40.73 -14.43
N LYS A 365 0.35 -41.32 -15.44
CA LYS A 365 1.69 -41.93 -15.20
C LYS A 365 2.79 -40.86 -15.24
N ALA A 366 3.69 -40.92 -14.25
CA ALA A 366 4.94 -40.14 -14.17
C ALA A 366 4.80 -38.61 -14.16
N LEU A 367 3.68 -38.08 -13.66
CA LEU A 367 3.47 -36.64 -13.49
C LEU A 367 4.05 -36.14 -12.16
N SER A 368 4.69 -34.97 -12.21
CA SER A 368 5.03 -34.14 -11.04
C SER A 368 3.78 -33.64 -10.33
N GLY A 369 3.90 -33.21 -9.07
CA GLY A 369 2.77 -32.66 -8.32
C GLY A 369 2.00 -31.55 -9.03
N LEU A 370 2.69 -30.62 -9.69
CA LEU A 370 2.03 -29.54 -10.45
C LEU A 370 1.25 -30.08 -11.66
N GLU A 371 1.78 -31.06 -12.36
CA GLU A 371 1.10 -31.69 -13.51
C GLU A 371 -0.10 -32.55 -13.07
N LEU A 372 -0.01 -33.19 -11.90
CA LEU A 372 -1.14 -33.86 -11.26
C LEU A 372 -2.24 -32.86 -10.90
N HIS A 373 -1.88 -31.71 -10.31
CA HIS A 373 -2.82 -30.65 -9.99
C HIS A 373 -3.51 -30.09 -11.24
N ASP A 374 -2.76 -29.78 -12.30
CA ASP A 374 -3.33 -29.28 -13.55
C ASP A 374 -4.30 -30.32 -14.17
N SER A 375 -4.02 -31.62 -14.02
CA SER A 375 -4.93 -32.69 -14.46
C SER A 375 -6.24 -32.73 -13.66
N VAL A 376 -6.16 -32.54 -12.34
CA VAL A 376 -7.35 -32.41 -11.46
C VAL A 376 -8.19 -31.21 -11.88
N ILE A 377 -7.56 -30.05 -12.06
CA ILE A 377 -8.26 -28.82 -12.45
C ILE A 377 -8.89 -28.94 -13.83
N LYS A 378 -8.24 -29.64 -14.77
CA LYS A 378 -8.79 -29.88 -16.10
C LYS A 378 -10.08 -30.69 -16.05
N ASP A 379 -10.11 -31.83 -15.35
CA ASP A 379 -11.34 -32.62 -15.17
C ASP A 379 -12.41 -31.83 -14.40
N TRP A 380 -12.01 -31.02 -13.43
CA TRP A 380 -12.96 -30.22 -12.64
C TRP A 380 -13.57 -29.05 -13.44
N LYS A 381 -12.80 -28.43 -14.33
CA LYS A 381 -13.27 -27.33 -15.18
C LYS A 381 -14.45 -27.74 -16.06
N GLU A 382 -14.44 -28.96 -16.56
CA GLU A 382 -15.53 -29.50 -17.39
C GLU A 382 -16.87 -29.56 -16.63
N LYS A 383 -16.85 -29.40 -15.31
CA LYS A 383 -18.01 -29.52 -14.41
C LYS A 383 -18.29 -28.26 -13.61
N SER A 384 -17.47 -27.24 -13.79
CA SER A 384 -17.52 -26.01 -13.03
C SER A 384 -17.66 -24.82 -13.96
N SER A 385 -18.61 -23.93 -13.65
CA SER A 385 -18.75 -22.63 -14.32
C SER A 385 -17.62 -21.66 -13.96
N LEU A 386 -16.76 -22.00 -12.99
CA LEU A 386 -15.72 -21.10 -12.48
C LEU A 386 -14.59 -20.89 -13.49
N PRO A 387 -14.07 -19.66 -13.63
CA PRO A 387 -12.88 -19.37 -14.44
C PRO A 387 -11.69 -20.28 -14.11
N TRP A 388 -10.86 -20.57 -15.11
CA TRP A 388 -9.69 -21.47 -14.98
C TRP A 388 -8.69 -20.99 -13.92
N THR A 389 -8.51 -19.68 -13.83
CA THR A 389 -7.70 -19.02 -12.80
C THR A 389 -8.23 -19.32 -11.40
N ASP A 390 -9.53 -19.15 -11.19
CA ASP A 390 -10.15 -19.37 -9.89
C ASP A 390 -10.05 -20.82 -9.45
N LEU A 391 -10.24 -21.77 -10.38
CA LEU A 391 -10.07 -23.19 -10.10
C LEU A 391 -8.65 -23.56 -9.68
N LYS A 392 -7.64 -22.95 -10.31
CA LYS A 392 -6.23 -23.19 -9.98
C LYS A 392 -5.86 -22.76 -8.57
N TYR A 393 -6.53 -21.74 -8.02
CA TYR A 393 -6.29 -21.22 -6.67
C TYR A 393 -7.30 -21.71 -5.63
N GLN A 394 -8.44 -22.26 -6.05
CA GLN A 394 -9.53 -22.69 -5.17
C GLN A 394 -9.08 -23.73 -4.13
N THR A 395 -8.19 -24.64 -4.53
CA THR A 395 -7.76 -25.75 -3.67
C THR A 395 -6.56 -25.42 -2.79
N GLY A 396 -5.80 -24.34 -3.04
CA GLY A 396 -4.53 -24.09 -2.35
C GLY A 396 -3.38 -25.06 -2.68
N LEU A 397 -3.69 -26.22 -3.32
CA LEU A 397 -2.75 -27.27 -3.70
C LEU A 397 -1.60 -26.75 -4.57
N ARG A 398 -1.92 -25.92 -5.57
CA ARG A 398 -0.94 -25.35 -6.52
C ARG A 398 0.17 -24.59 -5.81
N HIS A 399 -0.20 -23.86 -4.75
CA HIS A 399 0.73 -23.00 -4.03
C HIS A 399 1.74 -23.83 -3.26
N ILE A 400 1.28 -24.82 -2.48
CA ILE A 400 2.15 -25.76 -1.76
C ILE A 400 3.07 -26.51 -2.73
N LEU A 401 2.52 -27.06 -3.81
CA LEU A 401 3.28 -27.85 -4.79
C LEU A 401 4.36 -27.02 -5.52
N ARG A 402 4.08 -25.74 -5.78
CA ARG A 402 5.06 -24.83 -6.40
C ARG A 402 6.20 -24.51 -5.44
N VAL A 403 5.89 -24.15 -4.20
CA VAL A 403 6.92 -23.81 -3.20
C VAL A 403 7.75 -25.04 -2.83
N TRP A 404 7.11 -26.21 -2.75
CA TRP A 404 7.81 -27.47 -2.53
C TRP A 404 8.76 -27.84 -3.68
N ALA A 405 8.35 -27.62 -4.93
CA ALA A 405 9.23 -27.80 -6.09
C ALA A 405 10.41 -26.82 -6.06
N LEU A 406 10.18 -25.56 -5.69
CA LEU A 406 11.24 -24.55 -5.54
C LEU A 406 12.25 -24.98 -4.47
N LYS A 407 11.80 -25.43 -3.29
CA LYS A 407 12.69 -25.94 -2.22
C LYS A 407 13.61 -27.07 -2.69
N LYS A 408 13.17 -27.94 -3.60
CA LYS A 408 13.99 -29.03 -4.14
C LYS A 408 15.06 -28.58 -5.14
N HIS A 409 14.90 -27.42 -5.78
CA HIS A 409 15.74 -26.97 -6.90
C HIS A 409 16.54 -25.69 -6.61
N GLU A 410 16.05 -24.85 -5.69
CA GLU A 410 16.61 -23.57 -5.30
C GLU A 410 16.59 -23.55 -3.76
N ALA A 411 17.65 -23.04 -3.11
CA ALA A 411 17.83 -23.09 -1.65
C ALA A 411 16.80 -22.23 -0.87
N TYR A 412 15.53 -22.60 -0.95
CA TYR A 412 14.39 -21.94 -0.33
C TYR A 412 14.22 -22.44 1.10
N SER A 413 14.30 -21.52 2.07
CA SER A 413 13.99 -21.81 3.47
C SER A 413 12.68 -21.13 3.87
N THR A 414 11.82 -21.90 4.51
CA THR A 414 10.55 -21.41 5.06
C THR A 414 10.75 -20.84 6.46
N ASN A 415 9.79 -20.03 6.92
CA ASN A 415 9.73 -19.63 8.32
C ASN A 415 8.48 -20.22 9.00
N LEU A 416 8.48 -20.26 10.34
CA LEU A 416 7.42 -20.85 11.17
C LEU A 416 5.99 -20.39 10.79
N LEU A 417 5.81 -19.11 10.46
CA LEU A 417 4.50 -18.59 10.06
C LEU A 417 4.12 -19.11 8.68
N GLU A 418 5.05 -19.12 7.74
CA GLU A 418 4.82 -19.62 6.39
C GLU A 418 4.41 -21.10 6.37
N GLU A 419 4.99 -21.92 7.24
CA GLU A 419 4.60 -23.33 7.38
C GLU A 419 3.24 -23.50 8.03
N ALA A 420 2.91 -22.69 9.04
CA ALA A 420 1.56 -22.64 9.61
C ALA A 420 0.51 -22.29 8.53
N TYR A 421 0.86 -21.40 7.59
CA TYR A 421 0.02 -21.10 6.43
C TYR A 421 -0.11 -22.29 5.47
N PHE A 422 1.00 -22.96 5.14
CA PHE A 422 0.96 -24.13 4.27
C PHE A 422 0.16 -25.28 4.88
N ILE A 423 0.16 -25.44 6.20
CA ILE A 423 -0.71 -26.38 6.91
C ILE A 423 -2.18 -26.06 6.66
N LEU A 424 -2.58 -24.79 6.78
CA LEU A 424 -3.96 -24.36 6.52
C LEU A 424 -4.37 -24.57 5.06
N LEU A 425 -3.47 -24.27 4.13
CA LEU A 425 -3.68 -24.58 2.72
C LEU A 425 -3.78 -26.09 2.47
N GLY A 426 -3.03 -26.90 3.22
CA GLY A 426 -3.06 -28.35 3.15
C GLY A 426 -4.43 -28.90 3.53
N TRP A 427 -5.00 -28.40 4.63
CA TRP A 427 -6.36 -28.73 5.04
C TRP A 427 -7.42 -28.28 4.03
N ARG A 428 -7.30 -27.04 3.53
CA ARG A 428 -8.19 -26.54 2.48
C ARG A 428 -8.15 -27.42 1.22
N GLY A 429 -6.96 -27.81 0.78
CA GLY A 429 -6.76 -28.71 -0.35
C GLY A 429 -7.39 -30.07 -0.15
N CYS A 430 -7.26 -30.63 1.05
CA CYS A 430 -7.92 -31.88 1.43
C CYS A 430 -9.45 -31.78 1.29
N PHE A 431 -10.08 -30.74 1.85
CA PHE A 431 -11.55 -30.61 1.79
C PHE A 431 -12.07 -30.34 0.39
N GLU A 432 -11.39 -29.52 -0.39
CA GLU A 432 -11.83 -29.26 -1.76
C GLU A 432 -11.77 -30.54 -2.60
N ILE A 433 -10.73 -31.37 -2.45
CA ILE A 433 -10.66 -32.66 -3.15
C ILE A 433 -11.77 -33.60 -2.68
N ILE A 434 -12.07 -33.66 -1.38
CA ILE A 434 -13.19 -34.46 -0.85
C ILE A 434 -14.52 -33.98 -1.43
N ARG A 435 -14.74 -32.66 -1.46
CA ARG A 435 -15.94 -32.05 -2.04
C ARG A 435 -16.07 -32.41 -3.51
N MET A 436 -14.98 -32.24 -4.28
CA MET A 436 -14.95 -32.58 -5.70
C MET A 436 -15.24 -34.07 -5.95
N ILE A 437 -14.71 -34.98 -5.12
CA ILE A 437 -15.01 -36.41 -5.20
C ILE A 437 -16.50 -36.69 -4.91
N LYS A 438 -17.07 -36.08 -3.86
CA LYS A 438 -18.49 -36.25 -3.50
C LYS A 438 -19.44 -35.74 -4.58
N GLU A 439 -19.16 -34.56 -5.12
CA GLU A 439 -19.99 -33.96 -6.17
C GLU A 439 -19.91 -34.74 -7.49
N THR A 440 -18.89 -35.58 -7.68
CA THR A 440 -18.68 -36.35 -8.91
C THR A 440 -19.01 -37.82 -8.81
N ASN A 441 -19.11 -38.34 -7.58
CA ASN A 441 -19.65 -39.66 -7.28
C ASN A 441 -20.92 -39.47 -6.43
N PRO A 442 -22.06 -39.09 -7.03
CA PRO A 442 -23.31 -39.11 -6.29
C PRO A 442 -23.54 -40.53 -5.80
N VAL A 443 -23.64 -40.69 -4.49
CA VAL A 443 -24.05 -41.94 -3.85
C VAL A 443 -25.37 -42.35 -4.50
N SER A 444 -25.36 -43.49 -5.19
CA SER A 444 -26.55 -44.23 -5.59
C SER A 444 -27.29 -44.74 -4.37
#